data_AF-A0A813D433-F1
#
_entry.id   AF-A0A813D433-F1
#
_cell.length_a   1.000
_cell.length_b   1.000
_cell.length_c   1.000
_cell.angle_alpha   90.00
_cell.angle_beta   90.00
_cell.angle_gamma   90.00
#
_symmetry.space_group_name_H-M   'P 1'
#
loop_
_entity.id
_entity.type
_entity.pdbx_description
1 polymer ?
#
loop_
_entity_poly.entity_id
_entity_poly.type
_entity_poly.pdbx_seq_one_letter_code
_entity_poly.pdbx_strand_id
1 'polypeptide(L)'
;MQVVLLVWGSFWIGMAATITAPWNYMLIRFLIGAVGATFVTNQVWCSLMFASNVVGTANACAAGWGNLGGGVTQIFMVVVLFEPFKAAGMEADKAWRVSMSVPAILLLLCAIAVKLLCWDTPRARRFDVAVTGKTQSPSLWDYWEVVKDPKVLLMAMQYSACFGTELAMNNVLATHFRTYFQMNAGDAASLAGAFGLMNLFARPLGGIASDKLYQRILWCS
;
A
#
# COMPACT_ATOMS: atom_id res chain seq x y z
N MET A 1 -9.31 -5.49 12.02
CA MET A 1 -8.55 -6.22 10.96
C MET A 1 -7.23 -5.53 10.61
N GLN A 2 -7.24 -4.24 10.27
CA GLN A 2 -6.04 -3.51 9.82
C GLN A 2 -4.86 -3.54 10.80
N VAL A 3 -5.11 -3.34 12.11
CA VAL A 3 -4.06 -3.41 13.15
C VAL A 3 -3.33 -4.77 13.15
N VAL A 4 -4.06 -5.88 12.93
CA VAL A 4 -3.46 -7.23 12.91
C VAL A 4 -2.52 -7.39 11.72
N LEU A 5 -2.90 -6.87 10.55
CA LEU A 5 -2.06 -6.90 9.35
C LEU A 5 -0.79 -6.04 9.52
N LEU A 6 -0.88 -4.89 10.18
CA LEU A 6 0.28 -4.03 10.45
C LEU A 6 1.24 -4.66 11.46
N VAL A 7 0.73 -5.31 12.51
CA VAL A 7 1.56 -6.07 13.46
C VAL A 7 2.22 -7.27 12.78
N TRP A 8 1.48 -8.00 11.94
CA TRP A 8 2.03 -9.07 11.11
C TRP A 8 3.18 -8.57 10.22
N GLY A 9 2.98 -7.43 9.56
CA GLY A 9 4.00 -6.80 8.73
C GLY A 9 5.24 -6.38 9.51
N SER A 10 5.04 -5.72 10.65
CA SER A 10 6.13 -5.32 11.54
C SER A 10 6.99 -6.52 11.95
N PHE A 11 6.35 -7.62 12.36
CA PHE A 11 7.05 -8.85 12.74
C PHE A 11 7.89 -9.42 11.59
N TRP A 12 7.31 -9.61 10.40
CA TRP A 12 8.03 -10.22 9.28
C TRP A 12 9.09 -9.32 8.66
N ILE A 13 8.92 -8.00 8.68
CA ILE A 13 9.97 -7.05 8.29
C ILE A 13 11.11 -7.09 9.30
N GLY A 14 10.83 -7.16 10.61
CA GLY A 14 11.87 -7.35 11.62
C GLY A 14 12.65 -8.67 11.41
N MET A 15 11.94 -9.74 11.02
CA MET A 15 12.57 -11.02 10.68
C MET A 15 13.45 -10.96 9.43
N ALA A 16 13.34 -9.93 8.58
CA ALA A 16 14.22 -9.75 7.42
C ALA A 16 15.70 -9.64 7.83
N ALA A 17 16.00 -9.18 9.04
CA ALA A 17 17.36 -9.15 9.58
C ALA A 17 17.97 -10.55 9.77
N THR A 18 17.16 -11.62 9.76
CA THR A 18 17.60 -13.02 9.92
C THR A 18 17.82 -13.76 8.60
N ILE A 19 17.70 -13.07 7.45
CA ILE A 19 17.88 -13.69 6.12
C ILE A 19 19.33 -14.14 5.94
N THR A 20 19.53 -15.41 5.66
CA THR A 20 20.85 -16.04 5.51
C THR A 20 20.88 -17.03 4.35
N ALA A 21 19.73 -17.44 3.84
CA ALA A 21 19.60 -18.44 2.80
C ALA A 21 18.53 -18.03 1.76
N PRO A 22 18.61 -18.52 0.51
CA PRO A 22 17.61 -18.17 -0.50
C PRO A 22 16.17 -18.55 -0.11
N TRP A 23 15.98 -19.68 0.58
CA TRP A 23 14.65 -20.15 1.00
C TRP A 23 14.02 -19.20 2.03
N ASN A 24 14.80 -18.69 3.00
CA ASN A 24 14.26 -17.80 4.03
C ASN A 24 14.01 -16.39 3.49
N TYR A 25 14.81 -15.95 2.51
CA TYR A 25 14.52 -14.74 1.74
C TYR A 25 13.15 -14.81 1.04
N MET A 26 12.88 -15.89 0.30
CA MET A 26 11.59 -16.06 -0.42
C MET A 26 10.40 -16.13 0.53
N LEU A 27 10.54 -16.90 1.63
CA LEU A 27 9.49 -17.06 2.63
C LEU A 27 9.15 -15.73 3.31
N ILE A 28 10.15 -14.99 3.80
CA ILE A 28 9.93 -13.71 4.48
C ILE A 28 9.27 -12.71 3.51
N ARG A 29 9.74 -12.65 2.27
CA ARG A 29 9.18 -11.74 1.26
C ARG A 29 7.73 -12.08 0.90
N PHE A 30 7.38 -13.37 0.83
CA PHE A 30 6.00 -13.82 0.66
C PHE A 30 5.10 -13.38 1.83
N LEU A 31 5.57 -13.54 3.08
CA LEU A 31 4.80 -13.22 4.28
C LEU A 31 4.61 -11.71 4.48
N ILE A 32 5.62 -10.90 4.13
CA ILE A 32 5.50 -9.43 4.07
C ILE A 32 4.44 -9.02 3.03
N GLY A 33 4.30 -9.77 1.93
CA GLY A 33 3.30 -9.52 0.90
C GLY A 33 1.86 -9.49 1.44
N ALA A 34 1.55 -10.23 2.50
CA ALA A 34 0.24 -10.22 3.15
C ALA A 34 -0.15 -8.84 3.72
N VAL A 35 0.82 -7.98 4.04
CA VAL A 35 0.59 -6.60 4.48
C VAL A 35 -0.11 -5.78 3.39
N GLY A 36 0.07 -6.14 2.11
CA GLY A 36 -0.63 -5.50 0.98
C GLY A 36 -2.15 -5.56 1.08
N ALA A 37 -2.71 -6.54 1.82
CA ALA A 37 -4.14 -6.63 2.09
C ALA A 37 -4.70 -5.43 2.88
N THR A 38 -3.83 -4.65 3.54
CA THR A 38 -4.23 -3.39 4.20
C THR A 38 -4.86 -2.39 3.23
N PHE A 39 -4.50 -2.45 1.94
CA PHE A 39 -5.11 -1.62 0.90
C PHE A 39 -6.62 -1.88 0.80
N VAL A 40 -7.03 -3.15 0.79
CA VAL A 40 -8.45 -3.54 0.70
C VAL A 40 -9.22 -3.07 1.93
N THR A 41 -8.66 -3.26 3.12
CA THR A 41 -9.31 -2.79 4.36
C THR A 41 -9.45 -1.28 4.40
N ASN A 42 -8.49 -0.54 3.83
CA ASN A 42 -8.56 0.92 3.76
C ASN A 42 -9.68 1.40 2.83
N GLN A 43 -9.89 0.75 1.67
CA GLN A 43 -10.98 1.08 0.76
C GLN A 43 -12.36 0.92 1.43
N VAL A 44 -12.52 -0.15 2.21
CA VAL A 44 -13.74 -0.37 3.01
C VAL A 44 -13.89 0.71 4.08
N TRP A 45 -12.82 1.03 4.81
CA TRP A 45 -12.85 2.03 5.87
C TRP A 45 -13.19 3.43 5.35
N CYS A 46 -12.61 3.87 4.24
CA CYS A 46 -12.95 5.12 3.58
C CYS A 46 -14.42 5.15 3.14
N SER A 47 -14.96 4.04 2.63
CA SER A 47 -16.37 3.94 2.22
C SER A 47 -17.35 3.98 3.39
N LEU A 48 -16.91 3.63 4.60
CA LEU A 48 -17.70 3.77 5.83
C LEU A 48 -17.63 5.19 6.42
N MET A 49 -16.54 5.91 6.16
CA MET A 49 -16.27 7.24 6.72
C MET A 49 -16.84 8.38 5.88
N PHE A 50 -16.86 8.21 4.55
CA PHE A 50 -17.22 9.27 3.61
C PHE A 50 -18.54 8.98 2.90
N ALA A 51 -19.30 10.03 2.58
CA ALA A 51 -20.54 9.92 1.84
C ALA A 51 -20.30 9.57 0.36
N SER A 52 -21.30 8.97 -0.28
CA SER A 52 -21.22 8.45 -1.66
C SER A 52 -20.88 9.49 -2.73
N ASN A 53 -21.12 10.77 -2.45
CA ASN A 53 -20.78 11.88 -3.35
C ASN A 53 -19.28 12.24 -3.36
N VAL A 54 -18.50 11.81 -2.36
CA VAL A 54 -17.08 12.14 -2.21
C VAL A 54 -16.18 10.92 -1.97
N VAL A 55 -16.78 9.71 -1.87
CA VAL A 55 -16.07 8.47 -1.57
C VAL A 55 -15.03 8.11 -2.64
N GLY A 56 -15.30 8.42 -3.92
CA GLY A 56 -14.37 8.18 -5.03
C GLY A 56 -13.09 8.98 -4.88
N THR A 57 -13.22 10.29 -4.69
CA THR A 57 -12.09 11.19 -4.42
C THR A 57 -11.35 10.82 -3.12
N ALA A 58 -12.07 10.45 -2.04
CA ALA A 58 -11.43 10.02 -0.79
C ALA A 58 -10.59 8.75 -0.96
N ASN A 59 -11.13 7.74 -1.64
CA ASN A 59 -10.43 6.50 -1.97
C ASN A 59 -9.22 6.74 -2.86
N ALA A 60 -9.35 7.61 -3.86
CA ALA A 60 -8.27 7.98 -4.77
C ALA A 60 -7.13 8.73 -4.05
N CYS A 61 -7.46 9.61 -3.11
CA CYS A 61 -6.50 10.31 -2.28
C CYS A 61 -5.74 9.34 -1.35
N ALA A 62 -6.46 8.47 -0.65
CA ALA A 62 -5.84 7.46 0.20
C ALA A 62 -4.92 6.50 -0.60
N ALA A 63 -5.36 6.09 -1.80
CA ALA A 63 -4.54 5.28 -2.71
C ALA A 63 -3.32 6.04 -3.26
N GLY A 64 -3.43 7.35 -3.49
CA GLY A 64 -2.29 8.21 -3.83
C GLY A 64 -1.25 8.24 -2.73
N TRP A 65 -1.68 8.41 -1.48
CA TRP A 65 -0.79 8.43 -0.31
C TRP A 65 -0.11 7.07 -0.06
N GLY A 66 -0.82 5.97 -0.30
CA GLY A 66 -0.24 4.62 -0.23
C GLY A 66 0.91 4.42 -1.23
N ASN A 67 0.73 4.88 -2.47
CA ASN A 67 1.77 4.77 -3.50
C ASN A 67 2.94 5.72 -3.29
N LEU A 68 2.66 6.92 -2.80
CA LEU A 68 3.68 7.86 -2.34
C LEU A 68 4.63 7.18 -1.35
N GLY A 69 4.08 6.43 -0.38
CA GLY A 69 4.87 5.69 0.60
C GLY A 69 5.87 4.72 -0.04
N GLY A 70 5.50 4.07 -1.15
CA GLY A 70 6.41 3.22 -1.92
C GLY A 70 7.60 3.99 -2.50
N GLY A 71 7.35 5.16 -3.08
CA GLY A 71 8.41 6.04 -3.59
C GLY A 71 9.30 6.63 -2.49
N VAL A 72 8.70 7.11 -1.40
CA VAL A 72 9.42 7.61 -0.22
C VAL A 72 10.30 6.52 0.38
N THR A 73 9.83 5.27 0.44
CA THR A 73 10.61 4.14 0.99
C THR A 73 11.87 3.87 0.17
N GLN A 74 11.82 3.99 -1.16
CA GLN A 74 13.01 3.82 -2.02
C GLN A 74 14.11 4.82 -1.63
N ILE A 75 13.73 6.10 -1.47
CA ILE A 75 14.65 7.18 -1.10
C ILE A 75 15.11 7.00 0.35
N PHE A 76 14.17 6.84 1.27
CA PHE A 76 14.43 6.81 2.71
C PHE A 76 15.33 5.63 3.11
N MET A 77 15.05 4.43 2.60
CA MET A 77 15.85 3.25 2.95
C MET A 77 17.30 3.36 2.48
N VAL A 78 17.54 3.99 1.33
CA VAL A 78 18.89 4.12 0.75
C VAL A 78 19.62 5.33 1.31
N VAL A 79 19.06 6.52 1.15
CA VAL A 79 19.72 7.80 1.44
C VAL A 79 19.73 8.12 2.93
N VAL A 80 18.65 7.81 3.64
CA VAL A 80 18.50 8.21 5.06
C VAL A 80 19.00 7.12 6.01
N LEU A 81 18.98 5.85 5.60
CA LEU A 81 19.38 4.73 6.45
C LEU A 81 20.67 4.08 5.97
N PHE A 82 20.66 3.43 4.80
CA PHE A 82 21.77 2.57 4.36
C PHE A 82 23.08 3.33 4.12
N GLU A 83 23.06 4.44 3.37
CA GLU A 83 24.26 5.24 3.09
C GLU A 83 24.88 5.83 4.37
N PRO A 84 24.11 6.44 5.30
CA PRO A 84 24.63 6.89 6.59
C PRO A 84 25.21 5.77 7.45
N PHE A 85 24.57 4.60 7.52
CA PHE A 85 25.13 3.46 8.27
C PHE A 85 26.46 2.99 7.68
N LYS A 86 26.59 2.98 6.35
CA LYS A 86 27.87 2.70 5.70
C LYS A 86 28.91 3.78 5.97
N ALA A 87 28.52 5.05 5.93
CA ALA A 87 29.41 6.18 6.24
C ALA A 87 29.89 6.15 7.70
N ALA A 88 29.07 5.63 8.62
CA ALA A 88 29.43 5.37 10.01
C ALA A 88 30.37 4.15 10.19
N GLY A 89 30.81 3.50 9.11
CA GLY A 89 31.76 2.38 9.13
C GLY A 89 31.13 1.00 9.25
N MET A 90 29.80 0.87 9.14
CA MET A 90 29.17 -0.45 9.14
C MET A 90 29.40 -1.21 7.83
N GLU A 91 29.66 -2.51 7.96
CA GLU A 91 29.66 -3.43 6.82
C GLU A 91 28.29 -3.42 6.12
N ALA A 92 28.29 -3.53 4.78
CA ALA A 92 27.08 -3.48 3.99
C ALA A 92 26.03 -4.51 4.43
N ASP A 93 26.44 -5.74 4.79
CA ASP A 93 25.52 -6.78 5.26
C ASP A 93 24.82 -6.39 6.58
N LYS A 94 25.55 -5.79 7.53
CA LYS A 94 24.96 -5.31 8.78
C LYS A 94 24.09 -4.06 8.56
N ALA A 95 24.52 -3.16 7.67
CA ALA A 95 23.83 -1.89 7.42
C ALA A 95 22.40 -2.11 6.91
N TRP A 96 22.18 -2.97 5.91
CA TRP A 96 20.83 -3.18 5.37
C TRP A 96 19.90 -3.89 6.38
N ARG A 97 20.43 -4.82 7.19
CA ARG A 97 19.67 -5.53 8.23
C ARG A 97 19.19 -4.57 9.31
N VAL A 98 20.07 -3.68 9.77
CA VAL A 98 19.72 -2.67 10.77
C VAL A 98 18.73 -1.65 10.17
N SER A 99 18.89 -1.26 8.90
CA SER A 99 17.91 -0.40 8.22
C SER A 99 16.49 -0.99 8.22
N MET A 100 16.33 -2.32 8.14
CA MET A 100 15.01 -2.97 8.17
C MET A 100 14.31 -2.91 9.53
N SER A 101 15.04 -2.65 10.62
CA SER A 101 14.42 -2.46 11.93
C SER A 101 13.56 -1.18 12.00
N VAL A 102 13.95 -0.13 11.27
CA VAL A 102 13.25 1.15 11.25
C VAL A 102 11.82 1.02 10.69
N PRO A 103 11.58 0.50 9.47
CA PRO A 103 10.23 0.30 8.97
C PRO A 103 9.42 -0.68 9.82
N ALA A 104 10.05 -1.70 10.42
CA ALA A 104 9.37 -2.61 11.35
C ALA A 104 8.81 -1.86 12.57
N ILE A 105 9.61 -0.99 13.19
CA ILE A 105 9.18 -0.16 14.34
C ILE A 105 8.11 0.84 13.91
N LEU A 106 8.29 1.53 12.78
CA LEU A 106 7.31 2.49 12.27
C LEU A 106 5.95 1.84 12.02
N LEU A 107 5.92 0.63 11.44
CA LEU A 107 4.70 -0.16 11.27
C LEU A 107 4.02 -0.51 12.59
N LEU A 108 4.81 -0.87 13.61
CA LEU A 108 4.27 -1.16 14.94
C LEU A 108 3.69 0.10 15.61
N LEU A 109 4.39 1.22 15.53
CA LEU A 109 3.91 2.50 16.04
C LEU A 109 2.63 2.94 15.33
N CYS A 110 2.55 2.77 14.01
CA CYS A 110 1.33 3.00 13.23
C CYS A 110 0.20 2.06 13.68
N ALA A 111 0.47 0.77 13.94
CA ALA A 111 -0.53 -0.16 14.43
C ALA A 111 -1.10 0.26 15.79
N ILE A 112 -0.23 0.74 16.69
CA ILE A 112 -0.62 1.27 18.00
C ILE A 112 -1.43 2.56 17.82
N ALA A 113 -0.97 3.50 16.99
CA ALA A 113 -1.65 4.75 16.71
C ALA A 113 -3.05 4.51 16.15
N VAL A 114 -3.21 3.61 15.17
CA VAL A 114 -4.53 3.23 14.63
C VAL A 114 -5.43 2.66 15.72
N LYS A 115 -4.90 1.80 16.61
CA LYS A 115 -5.69 1.20 17.69
C LYS A 115 -6.15 2.22 18.74
N LEU A 116 -5.32 3.21 19.03
CA LEU A 116 -5.58 4.18 20.11
C LEU A 116 -6.35 5.41 19.62
N LEU A 117 -6.01 5.93 18.44
CA LEU A 117 -6.46 7.23 17.93
C LEU A 117 -7.57 7.14 16.88
N CYS A 118 -7.67 6.04 16.12
CA CYS A 118 -8.66 5.95 15.03
C CYS A 118 -9.99 5.33 15.50
N TRP A 119 -11.07 5.79 14.88
CA TRP A 119 -12.41 5.21 15.04
C TRP A 119 -12.76 4.40 13.78
N ASP A 120 -13.52 3.33 13.95
CA ASP A 120 -13.93 2.47 12.84
C ASP A 120 -15.06 3.08 12.00
N THR A 121 -15.90 3.94 12.58
CA THR A 121 -16.99 4.66 11.88
C THR A 121 -17.12 6.09 12.39
N PRO A 122 -17.80 7.00 11.66
CA PRO A 122 -18.00 8.38 12.11
C PRO A 122 -18.76 8.51 13.44
N ARG A 123 -19.60 7.50 13.77
CA ARG A 123 -20.51 7.53 14.94
C ARG A 123 -20.09 6.60 16.07
N ALA A 124 -19.22 5.63 15.81
CA ALA A 124 -18.82 4.63 16.79
C ALA A 124 -17.35 4.22 16.63
N ARG A 125 -16.69 3.98 17.76
CA ARG A 125 -15.29 3.57 17.81
C ARG A 125 -15.04 2.19 17.20
N ARG A 126 -16.03 1.29 17.26
CA ARG A 126 -15.97 -0.06 16.68
C ARG A 126 -17.00 -0.22 15.58
N PHE A 127 -16.63 -0.91 14.51
CA PHE A 127 -17.56 -1.27 13.45
C PHE A 127 -18.54 -2.33 13.95
N ASP A 128 -19.84 -2.03 13.81
CA ASP A 128 -20.91 -2.99 14.01
C ASP A 128 -21.58 -3.23 12.65
N VAL A 129 -21.71 -4.50 12.27
CA VAL A 129 -22.37 -4.93 11.02
C VAL A 129 -23.81 -4.43 10.94
N ALA A 130 -24.48 -4.24 12.09
CA ALA A 130 -25.81 -3.65 12.16
C ALA A 130 -25.89 -2.24 11.53
N VAL A 131 -24.79 -1.48 11.51
CA VAL A 131 -24.72 -0.12 10.93
C VAL A 131 -24.88 -0.14 9.40
N THR A 132 -24.61 -1.28 8.74
CA THR A 132 -24.79 -1.44 7.29
C THR A 132 -26.21 -1.82 6.88
N GLY A 133 -27.12 -2.00 7.85
CA GLY A 133 -28.48 -2.50 7.61
C GLY A 133 -28.55 -3.96 7.14
N LYS A 134 -27.41 -4.64 7.01
CA LYS A 134 -27.33 -6.06 6.63
C LYS A 134 -27.33 -6.92 7.89
N THR A 135 -28.39 -7.71 8.06
CA THR A 135 -28.61 -8.60 9.21
C THR A 135 -27.89 -9.95 9.11
N GLN A 136 -27.27 -10.25 7.96
CA GLN A 136 -26.52 -11.49 7.72
C GLN A 136 -25.08 -11.20 7.30
N SER A 137 -24.13 -11.97 7.86
CA SER A 137 -22.77 -12.00 7.36
C SER A 137 -22.77 -12.55 5.93
N PRO A 138 -22.06 -11.92 4.98
CA PRO A 138 -22.05 -12.37 3.60
C PRO A 138 -21.55 -13.83 3.52
N SER A 139 -22.30 -14.67 2.81
CA SER A 139 -21.93 -16.06 2.61
C SER A 139 -20.83 -16.17 1.55
N LEU A 140 -20.03 -17.26 1.56
CA LEU A 140 -19.05 -17.51 0.49
C LEU A 140 -19.69 -17.59 -0.91
N TRP A 141 -20.99 -17.93 -0.96
CA TRP A 141 -21.76 -17.99 -2.20
C TRP A 141 -22.07 -16.61 -2.78
N ASP A 142 -22.29 -15.60 -1.93
CA ASP A 142 -22.54 -14.23 -2.37
C ASP A 142 -21.31 -13.66 -3.11
N TYR A 143 -20.11 -13.99 -2.63
CA TYR A 143 -18.87 -13.62 -3.33
C TYR A 143 -18.74 -14.32 -4.68
N TRP A 144 -19.15 -15.58 -4.77
CA TRP A 144 -19.14 -16.34 -6.02
C TRP A 144 -20.09 -15.76 -7.06
N GLU A 145 -21.27 -15.28 -6.65
CA GLU A 145 -22.21 -14.58 -7.53
C GLU A 145 -21.63 -13.29 -8.09
N VAL A 146 -20.97 -12.49 -7.25
CA VAL A 146 -20.31 -11.24 -7.68
C VAL A 146 -19.18 -11.52 -8.67
N VAL A 147 -18.39 -12.56 -8.46
CA VAL A 147 -17.27 -12.95 -9.35
C VAL A 147 -17.75 -13.46 -10.71
N LYS A 148 -18.97 -14.02 -10.79
CA LYS A 148 -19.55 -14.46 -12.07
C LYS A 148 -19.95 -13.32 -12.99
N ASP A 149 -20.13 -12.10 -12.48
CA ASP A 149 -20.48 -10.96 -13.33
C ASP A 149 -19.29 -10.60 -14.24
N PRO A 150 -19.44 -10.69 -15.58
CA PRO A 150 -18.36 -10.38 -16.52
C PRO A 150 -17.86 -8.93 -16.39
N LYS A 151 -18.69 -7.99 -15.93
CA LYS A 151 -18.28 -6.59 -15.72
C LYS A 151 -17.28 -6.49 -14.58
N VAL A 152 -17.52 -7.23 -13.49
CA VAL A 152 -16.62 -7.28 -12.33
C VAL A 152 -15.29 -7.89 -12.74
N LEU A 153 -15.32 -8.99 -13.49
CA LEU A 153 -14.10 -9.64 -14.00
C LEU A 153 -13.30 -8.72 -14.92
N LEU A 154 -13.96 -8.03 -15.85
CA LEU A 154 -13.29 -7.12 -16.77
C LEU A 154 -12.62 -5.95 -16.03
N MET A 155 -13.31 -5.35 -15.06
CA MET A 155 -12.74 -4.26 -14.25
C MET A 155 -11.61 -4.76 -13.33
N ALA A 156 -11.75 -5.96 -12.76
CA ALA A 156 -10.70 -6.55 -11.93
C ALA A 156 -9.43 -6.87 -12.75
N MET A 157 -9.59 -7.38 -13.97
CA MET A 157 -8.46 -7.62 -14.90
C MET A 157 -7.80 -6.32 -15.35
N GLN A 158 -8.58 -5.29 -15.70
CA GLN A 158 -8.02 -3.98 -16.06
C GLN A 158 -7.24 -3.37 -14.89
N TYR A 159 -7.80 -3.42 -13.68
CA TYR A 159 -7.15 -2.92 -12.48
C TYR A 159 -5.87 -3.69 -12.17
N SER A 160 -5.90 -5.03 -12.24
CA SER A 160 -4.73 -5.85 -11.96
C SER A 160 -3.62 -5.67 -13.00
N ALA A 161 -3.97 -5.47 -14.27
CA ALA A 161 -3.00 -5.13 -15.32
C ALA A 161 -2.33 -3.78 -15.03
N CYS A 162 -3.11 -2.71 -14.85
CA CYS A 162 -2.56 -1.37 -14.61
C CYS A 162 -1.73 -1.31 -13.32
N PHE A 163 -2.32 -1.73 -12.19
CA PHE A 163 -1.65 -1.65 -10.89
C PHE A 163 -0.50 -2.66 -10.77
N GLY A 164 -0.64 -3.85 -11.36
CA GLY A 164 0.40 -4.87 -11.37
C GLY A 164 1.63 -4.44 -12.17
N THR A 165 1.43 -3.85 -13.35
CA THR A 165 2.53 -3.27 -14.14
C THR A 165 3.21 -2.13 -13.38
N GLU A 166 2.44 -1.29 -12.69
CA GLU A 166 2.98 -0.22 -11.85
C GLU A 166 3.89 -0.78 -10.73
N LEU A 167 3.44 -1.82 -10.04
CA LEU A 167 4.19 -2.45 -8.95
C LEU A 167 5.45 -3.17 -9.47
N ALA A 168 5.35 -3.83 -10.62
CA ALA A 168 6.48 -4.47 -11.28
C ALA A 168 7.54 -3.45 -11.72
N MET A 169 7.10 -2.33 -12.31
CA MET A 169 7.98 -1.22 -12.68
C MET A 169 8.72 -0.69 -11.44
N ASN A 170 7.99 -0.36 -10.37
CA ASN A 170 8.57 0.16 -9.12
C ASN A 170 9.62 -0.77 -8.48
N ASN A 171 9.47 -2.09 -8.61
CA ASN A 171 10.43 -3.05 -8.06
C ASN A 171 11.74 -3.15 -8.86
N VAL A 172 11.71 -2.83 -10.16
CA VAL A 172 12.88 -2.94 -11.06
C VAL A 172 13.51 -1.59 -11.37
N LEU A 173 12.77 -0.48 -11.23
CA LEU A 173 13.17 0.85 -11.67
C LEU A 173 14.48 1.34 -11.06
N ALA A 174 14.65 1.20 -9.74
CA ALA A 174 15.90 1.59 -9.07
C ALA A 174 17.12 0.78 -9.56
N THR A 175 16.92 -0.53 -9.78
CA THR A 175 17.94 -1.42 -10.35
C THR A 175 18.23 -1.07 -11.80
N HIS A 176 17.23 -0.66 -12.58
CA HIS A 176 17.40 -0.24 -13.96
C HIS A 176 18.32 0.99 -14.07
N PHE A 177 18.10 2.02 -13.25
CA PHE A 177 18.97 3.21 -13.22
C PHE A 177 20.40 2.89 -12.76
N ARG A 178 20.56 1.93 -11.84
CA ARG A 178 21.87 1.43 -11.44
C ARG A 178 22.60 0.71 -12.57
N THR A 179 21.94 -0.22 -13.26
CA THR A 179 22.61 -1.12 -14.21
C THR A 179 22.84 -0.48 -15.58
N TYR A 180 21.86 0.28 -16.09
CA TYR A 180 21.97 0.85 -17.45
C TYR A 180 22.56 2.25 -17.45
N PHE A 181 22.25 3.08 -16.45
CA PHE A 181 22.73 4.45 -16.37
C PHE A 181 23.92 4.62 -15.42
N GLN A 182 24.38 3.55 -14.76
CA GLN A 182 25.54 3.54 -13.85
C GLN A 182 25.45 4.62 -12.75
N MET A 183 24.21 4.96 -12.36
CA MET A 183 23.96 6.00 -11.37
C MET A 183 24.31 5.53 -9.96
N ASN A 184 24.63 6.47 -9.07
CA ASN A 184 24.84 6.15 -7.67
C ASN A 184 23.54 5.69 -6.99
N ALA A 185 23.68 5.08 -5.82
CA ALA A 185 22.62 4.57 -4.98
C ALA A 185 21.53 5.59 -4.65
N GLY A 186 21.92 6.71 -4.06
CA GLY A 186 20.99 7.79 -3.76
C GLY A 186 20.28 8.34 -4.99
N ASP A 187 21.00 8.62 -6.07
CA ASP A 187 20.41 9.23 -7.27
C ASP A 187 19.40 8.30 -7.95
N ALA A 188 19.75 7.02 -8.11
CA ALA A 188 18.84 6.00 -8.65
C ALA A 188 17.58 5.84 -7.80
N ALA A 189 17.74 5.86 -6.46
CA ALA A 189 16.62 5.78 -5.52
C ALA A 189 15.73 7.03 -5.57
N SER A 190 16.33 8.22 -5.72
CA SER A 190 15.61 9.50 -5.84
C SER A 190 14.74 9.55 -7.09
N LEU A 191 15.28 9.10 -8.23
CA LEU A 191 14.58 9.10 -9.51
C LEU A 191 13.47 8.03 -9.54
N ALA A 192 13.74 6.85 -9.00
CA ALA A 192 12.71 5.82 -8.81
C ALA A 192 11.61 6.28 -7.83
N GLY A 193 12.00 6.99 -6.76
CA GLY A 193 11.09 7.59 -5.80
C GLY A 193 10.18 8.65 -6.43
N ALA A 194 10.71 9.47 -7.35
CA ALA A 194 9.95 10.49 -8.07
C ALA A 194 8.78 9.91 -8.88
N PHE A 195 8.96 8.74 -9.48
CA PHE A 195 7.86 8.02 -10.14
C PHE A 195 6.75 7.63 -9.16
N GLY A 196 7.11 7.19 -7.95
CA GLY A 196 6.16 6.96 -6.87
C GLY A 196 5.47 8.24 -6.36
N LEU A 197 6.21 9.35 -6.26
CA LEU A 197 5.69 10.66 -5.86
C LEU A 197 4.60 11.19 -6.82
N MET A 198 4.71 10.91 -8.12
CA MET A 198 3.72 11.33 -9.12
C MET A 198 2.30 10.85 -8.79
N ASN A 199 2.18 9.65 -8.20
CA ASN A 199 0.89 9.06 -7.83
C ASN A 199 0.13 9.88 -6.80
N LEU A 200 0.81 10.73 -6.03
CA LEU A 200 0.18 11.64 -5.10
C LEU A 200 -0.79 12.60 -5.78
N PHE A 201 -0.51 13.00 -7.03
CA PHE A 201 -1.34 13.92 -7.80
C PHE A 201 -2.17 13.18 -8.85
N ALA A 202 -1.56 12.23 -9.57
CA ALA A 202 -2.21 11.53 -10.66
C ALA A 202 -3.47 10.76 -10.19
N ARG A 203 -3.42 10.15 -8.99
CA ARG A 203 -4.54 9.35 -8.48
C ARG A 203 -5.72 10.21 -8.02
N PRO A 204 -5.56 11.25 -7.17
CA PRO A 204 -6.66 12.16 -6.85
C PRO A 204 -7.28 12.81 -8.09
N LEU A 205 -6.46 13.23 -9.06
CA LEU A 205 -6.96 13.81 -10.31
C LEU A 205 -7.83 12.82 -11.09
N GLY A 206 -7.43 11.55 -11.18
CA GLY A 206 -8.25 10.48 -11.75
C GLY A 206 -9.57 10.27 -11.00
N GLY A 207 -9.54 10.30 -9.66
CA GLY A 207 -10.73 10.21 -8.82
C GLY A 207 -11.71 11.36 -9.07
N ILE A 208 -11.23 12.60 -9.08
CA ILE A 208 -12.04 13.80 -9.35
C ILE A 208 -12.64 13.75 -10.76
N ALA A 209 -11.86 13.33 -11.76
CA ALA A 209 -12.34 13.19 -13.13
C ALA A 209 -13.44 12.12 -13.24
N SER A 210 -13.26 10.98 -12.57
CA SER A 210 -14.27 9.91 -12.49
C SER A 210 -15.56 10.37 -11.81
N ASP A 211 -15.45 11.05 -10.66
CA ASP A 211 -16.60 11.55 -9.92
C ASP A 211 -17.41 12.59 -10.74
N LYS A 212 -16.71 13.48 -11.46
CA LYS A 212 -17.35 14.46 -12.37
C LYS A 212 -18.02 13.80 -13.58
N LEU A 213 -17.40 12.77 -14.16
CA LEU A 213 -17.98 12.06 -15.32
C LEU A 213 -19.21 11.25 -14.90
N TYR A 214 -19.16 10.60 -13.74
CA TYR A 214 -20.29 9.87 -13.17
C TYR A 214 -21.51 10.78 -12.97
N GLN A 215 -21.29 11.98 -12.43
CA GLN A 215 -22.32 13.02 -12.31
C GLN A 215 -22.82 13.55 -13.66
N ARG A 216 -22.11 13.39 -14.79
CA ARG A 216 -22.64 13.80 -16.10
C ARG A 216 -23.48 12.72 -16.76
N ILE A 217 -23.11 11.45 -16.59
CA ILE A 217 -23.78 10.32 -17.26
C ILE A 217 -25.13 10.01 -16.60
N LEU A 218 -25.22 10.07 -15.27
CA LEU A 218 -26.49 9.83 -14.56
C LEU A 218 -27.55 10.91 -14.79
N TRP A 219 -27.16 12.15 -15.07
CA TRP A 219 -28.10 13.22 -15.39
C TRP A 219 -28.60 13.17 -16.84
N CYS A 220 -28.04 12.28 -17.66
CA CYS A 220 -28.49 11.98 -19.02
C CYS A 220 -29.24 10.63 -19.13
N SER A 221 -29.45 9.92 -18.01
CA SER A 221 -30.22 8.66 -17.92
C SER A 221 -31.58 8.91 -17.29
#